data_AF-A0A1M6PK33-F1
#
_entry.id   AF-A0A1M6PK33-F1
#
_cell.length_a   1.000
_cell.length_b   1.000
_cell.length_c   1.000
_cell.angle_alpha   90.00
_cell.angle_beta   90.00
_cell.angle_gamma   90.00
#
_symmetry.space_group_name_H-M   'P 1'
#
loop_
_entity.id
_entity.type
_entity.pdbx_description
1 polymer ?
#
loop_
_entity_poly.entity_id
_entity_poly.type
_entity_poly.pdbx_seq_one_letter_code
_entity_poly.pdbx_strand_id
1 'polypeptide(L)'
;MMVRQNMPAKRRAFDVSSSRAARWRARAMWTCTMLACLSGPSLAQPLPVSPGSATAVNPGTPPPPVEAPATVLAQAAQKVGVRRCYQAINVVSSRTFLNTERTDVVLDWDRQDPDSAPFFSLAGLEYGQNSAVLSLTTTPVPNGGCAILAERISSAPMPCKDVARSELGGYHANTLVKLVTVYTTPGRSRETVTLIDAPPSCVIVRRQVQFGR
;
A
#
# COMPACT_ATOMS: atom_id res chain seq x y z
N MET A 1 16.50 15.74 -11.19
CA MET A 1 16.25 17.17 -10.92
C MET A 1 15.60 17.21 -9.55
N MET A 2 16.36 17.60 -8.53
CA MET A 2 15.95 17.53 -7.13
C MET A 2 15.32 18.89 -6.78
N VAL A 3 14.02 18.94 -6.47
CA VAL A 3 13.42 20.18 -5.94
C VAL A 3 13.68 20.19 -4.43
N ARG A 4 14.84 20.73 -4.03
CA ARG A 4 15.16 21.03 -2.62
C ARG A 4 14.88 22.50 -2.37
N GLN A 5 13.91 22.80 -1.52
CA GLN A 5 13.84 24.11 -0.87
C GLN A 5 14.80 24.13 0.34
N ASN A 6 15.79 25.01 0.25
CA ASN A 6 16.69 25.38 1.35
C ASN A 6 15.95 26.32 2.31
N MET A 7 15.90 25.99 3.61
CA MET A 7 15.82 26.98 4.69
C MET A 7 16.44 26.45 6.00
N PRO A 8 16.89 27.35 6.89
CA PRO A 8 18.12 27.19 7.67
C PRO A 8 17.97 26.52 9.04
N ALA A 9 19.08 25.94 9.49
CA ALA A 9 19.29 25.35 10.80
C ALA A 9 19.11 26.37 11.94
N LYS A 10 18.18 26.09 12.85
CA LYS A 10 18.11 26.75 14.17
C LYS A 10 18.22 25.67 15.25
N ARG A 11 19.40 25.58 15.86
CA ARG A 11 19.65 24.79 17.07
C ARG A 11 18.74 25.31 18.18
N ARG A 12 17.95 24.43 18.80
CA ARG A 12 17.42 24.63 20.15
C ARG A 12 17.72 23.38 20.96
N ALA A 13 18.35 23.64 22.10
CA ALA A 13 18.61 22.66 23.15
C ALA A 13 17.30 22.01 23.58
N PHE A 14 17.28 20.68 23.62
CA PHE A 14 16.23 19.93 24.31
C PHE A 14 16.67 19.80 25.76
N ASP A 15 15.96 20.52 26.62
CA ASP A 15 16.03 20.39 28.07
C ASP A 15 15.26 19.12 28.48
N VAL A 16 15.93 18.28 29.26
CA VAL A 16 15.41 17.03 29.81
C VAL A 16 14.74 17.36 31.14
N SER A 17 13.41 17.33 31.19
CA SER A 17 12.68 17.41 32.46
C SER A 17 11.61 16.33 32.58
N SER A 18 12.01 15.32 33.34
CA SER A 18 11.28 14.64 34.42
C SER A 18 9.74 14.53 34.39
N SER A 19 9.32 13.27 34.52
CA SER A 19 8.39 12.79 35.54
C SER A 19 6.99 13.41 35.62
N ARG A 20 5.97 12.60 35.34
CA ARG A 20 4.90 12.30 36.31
C ARG A 20 4.00 11.16 35.84
N ALA A 21 4.02 10.10 36.63
CA ALA A 21 2.98 9.08 36.68
C ALA A 21 1.65 9.72 37.10
N ALA A 22 0.57 9.40 36.42
CA ALA A 22 -0.79 9.63 36.91
C ALA A 22 -1.63 8.38 36.67
N ARG A 23 -1.79 7.62 37.75
CA ARG A 23 -2.81 6.59 37.91
C ARG A 23 -4.14 7.29 38.06
N TRP A 24 -5.15 6.96 37.24
CA TRP A 24 -6.54 7.18 37.65
C TRP A 24 -7.38 5.93 37.38
N ARG A 25 -8.10 5.58 38.43
CA ARG A 25 -8.97 4.42 38.60
C ARG A 25 -10.37 4.75 38.06
N ALA A 26 -10.92 3.77 37.34
CA ALA A 26 -12.22 3.14 37.58
C ALA A 26 -13.55 3.87 37.33
N ARG A 27 -14.49 3.01 36.88
CA ARG A 27 -15.96 3.00 37.01
C ARG A 27 -16.78 3.75 35.96
N ALA A 28 -17.60 3.00 35.22
CA ALA A 28 -19.07 2.94 35.30
C ALA A 28 -19.63 2.22 34.05
N MET A 29 -20.25 1.04 34.20
CA MET A 29 -21.71 0.81 34.16
C MET A 29 -22.34 1.12 32.78
N TRP A 30 -22.63 0.08 32.00
CA TRP A 30 -23.96 -0.58 31.90
C TRP A 30 -25.00 0.27 31.18
N THR A 31 -25.33 -0.13 29.94
CA THR A 31 -26.72 -0.25 29.48
C THR A 31 -26.79 -1.25 28.33
N CYS A 32 -27.50 -2.34 28.59
CA CYS A 32 -27.86 -3.39 27.65
C CYS A 32 -29.25 -3.03 27.12
N THR A 33 -29.38 -2.62 25.86
CA THR A 33 -30.69 -2.39 25.24
C THR A 33 -30.96 -3.49 24.21
N MET A 34 -31.79 -4.44 24.61
CA MET A 34 -32.39 -5.47 23.76
C MET A 34 -33.31 -4.80 22.75
N LEU A 35 -33.00 -4.88 21.45
CA LEU A 35 -33.93 -4.51 20.38
C LEU A 35 -34.67 -5.77 19.91
N ALA A 36 -35.98 -5.81 20.15
CA ALA A 36 -36.87 -6.89 19.80
C ALA A 36 -37.15 -6.94 18.29
N CYS A 37 -37.12 -8.15 17.73
CA CYS A 37 -37.52 -8.46 16.36
C CYS A 37 -39.03 -8.32 16.18
N LEU A 38 -39.45 -7.57 15.15
CA LEU A 38 -40.82 -7.60 14.63
C LEU A 38 -40.74 -7.96 13.14
N SER A 39 -41.09 -9.21 12.84
CA SER A 39 -41.20 -9.78 11.50
C SER A 39 -42.65 -9.58 11.01
N GLY A 40 -42.85 -8.72 10.02
CA GLY A 40 -44.13 -8.57 9.32
C GLY A 40 -44.08 -9.21 7.93
N PRO A 41 -45.14 -9.90 7.45
CA PRO A 41 -45.19 -10.41 6.09
C PRO A 41 -45.60 -9.29 5.13
N SER A 42 -44.68 -8.86 4.27
CA SER A 42 -45.01 -7.98 3.14
C SER A 42 -45.59 -8.81 1.99
N LEU A 43 -46.88 -8.64 1.76
CA LEU A 43 -47.57 -9.07 0.54
C LEU A 43 -47.11 -8.20 -0.64
N ALA A 44 -46.88 -8.87 -1.76
CA ALA A 44 -46.42 -8.31 -3.02
C ALA A 44 -47.37 -7.25 -3.62
N GLN A 45 -46.78 -6.22 -4.23
CA GLN A 45 -47.41 -5.45 -5.30
C GLN A 45 -46.42 -5.35 -6.47
N PRO A 46 -46.80 -5.79 -7.68
CA PRO A 46 -46.01 -5.54 -8.89
C PRO A 46 -46.21 -4.09 -9.37
N LEU A 47 -45.10 -3.42 -9.69
CA LEU A 47 -45.11 -2.11 -10.37
C LEU A 47 -45.40 -2.29 -11.87
N PRO A 48 -46.12 -1.34 -12.50
CA PRO A 48 -46.35 -1.35 -13.94
C PRO A 48 -45.04 -1.04 -14.70
N VAL A 49 -44.67 -1.95 -15.60
CA VAL A 49 -43.55 -1.77 -16.53
C VAL A 49 -44.00 -0.88 -17.68
N SER A 50 -43.44 0.32 -17.78
CA SER A 50 -43.49 1.12 -19.02
C SER A 50 -42.47 0.57 -20.02
N PRO A 51 -42.82 0.41 -21.31
CA PRO A 51 -41.85 0.05 -22.34
C PRO A 51 -41.01 1.27 -22.72
N GLY A 52 -39.98 1.54 -21.91
CA GLY A 52 -38.86 2.38 -22.31
C GLY A 52 -37.93 1.56 -23.19
N SER A 53 -37.67 2.06 -24.41
CA SER A 53 -36.83 1.45 -25.44
C SER A 53 -35.48 0.97 -24.88
N ALA A 54 -35.37 -0.34 -24.65
CA ALA A 54 -34.11 -1.00 -24.36
C ALA A 54 -33.30 -1.10 -25.65
N THR A 55 -32.26 -0.28 -25.76
CA THR A 55 -31.13 -0.58 -26.62
C THR A 55 -30.53 -1.90 -26.16
N ALA A 56 -30.43 -2.86 -27.08
CA ALA A 56 -29.90 -4.19 -26.83
C ALA A 56 -28.45 -4.12 -26.32
N VAL A 57 -28.26 -4.25 -25.01
CA VAL A 57 -26.95 -4.55 -24.42
C VAL A 57 -26.70 -6.03 -24.66
N ASN A 58 -25.74 -6.36 -25.52
CA ASN A 58 -25.32 -7.74 -25.76
C ASN A 58 -24.88 -8.38 -24.43
N PRO A 59 -25.56 -9.43 -23.95
CA PRO A 59 -25.16 -10.16 -22.75
C PRO A 59 -23.99 -11.07 -23.13
N GLY A 60 -22.77 -10.53 -23.16
CA GLY A 60 -21.59 -11.30 -23.53
C GLY A 60 -20.28 -10.53 -23.55
N THR A 61 -20.32 -9.20 -23.55
CA THR A 61 -19.10 -8.38 -23.46
C THR A 61 -18.83 -8.07 -21.98
N PRO A 62 -17.70 -8.52 -21.40
CA PRO A 62 -17.27 -8.02 -20.10
C PRO A 62 -17.22 -6.49 -20.17
N PRO A 63 -17.74 -5.76 -19.15
CA PRO A 63 -17.57 -4.32 -19.10
C PRO A 63 -16.07 -4.01 -19.23
N PRO A 64 -15.67 -3.01 -20.05
CA PRO A 64 -14.27 -2.62 -20.12
C PRO A 64 -13.78 -2.34 -18.69
N PRO A 65 -12.56 -2.78 -18.32
CA PRO A 65 -12.01 -2.47 -17.01
C PRO A 65 -12.09 -0.96 -16.81
N VAL A 66 -12.80 -0.52 -15.76
CA VAL A 66 -12.79 0.89 -15.38
C VAL A 66 -11.34 1.21 -15.04
N GLU A 67 -10.68 1.96 -15.91
CA GLU A 67 -9.28 2.33 -15.74
C GLU A 67 -9.21 3.23 -14.51
N ALA A 68 -8.62 2.73 -13.42
CA ALA A 68 -8.45 3.52 -12.21
C ALA A 68 -7.69 4.81 -12.58
N PRO A 69 -8.09 5.97 -12.02
CA PRO A 69 -7.42 7.23 -12.33
C PRO A 69 -5.92 7.09 -12.06
N ALA A 70 -5.11 7.45 -13.05
CA ALA A 70 -3.67 7.25 -13.01
C ALA A 70 -3.06 7.95 -11.78
N THR A 71 -2.28 7.21 -11.00
CA THR A 71 -1.58 7.75 -9.83
C THR A 71 -0.51 8.78 -10.21
N VAL A 72 -0.05 9.59 -9.26
CA VAL A 72 1.09 10.51 -9.52
C VAL A 72 2.34 9.75 -10.00
N LEU A 73 2.56 8.51 -9.56
CA LEU A 73 3.66 7.66 -10.02
C LEU A 73 3.45 7.20 -11.46
N ALA A 74 2.25 6.72 -11.80
CA ALA A 74 1.94 6.29 -13.17
C ALA A 74 2.03 7.46 -14.16
N GLN A 75 1.47 8.61 -13.80
CA GLN A 75 1.56 9.83 -14.60
C GLN A 75 3.02 10.28 -14.78
N ALA A 76 3.83 10.23 -13.71
CA ALA A 76 5.23 10.63 -13.79
C ALA A 76 6.06 9.64 -14.65
N ALA A 77 5.81 8.33 -14.54
CA ALA A 77 6.43 7.32 -15.40
C ALA A 77 6.11 7.56 -16.89
N GLN A 78 4.85 7.85 -17.21
CA GLN A 78 4.43 8.19 -18.58
C GLN A 78 5.14 9.46 -19.09
N LYS A 79 5.24 10.49 -18.25
CA LYS A 79 5.92 11.76 -18.59
C LYS A 79 7.41 11.59 -18.88
N VAL A 80 8.09 10.65 -18.22
CA VAL A 80 9.51 10.38 -18.48
C VAL A 80 9.75 9.39 -19.63
N GLY A 81 8.69 8.91 -20.29
CA GLY A 81 8.77 8.09 -21.50
C GLY A 81 8.61 6.59 -21.30
N VAL A 82 8.23 6.12 -20.10
CA VAL A 82 7.98 4.70 -19.85
C VAL A 82 6.64 4.29 -20.47
N ARG A 83 6.65 3.27 -21.35
CA ARG A 83 5.46 2.74 -22.03
C ARG A 83 5.29 1.25 -21.78
N ARG A 84 6.31 0.43 -22.03
CA ARG A 84 6.28 -1.04 -21.92
C ARG A 84 5.90 -1.50 -20.51
N CYS A 85 6.41 -0.82 -19.49
CA CYS A 85 6.09 -1.12 -18.09
C CYS A 85 4.99 -0.25 -17.49
N TYR A 86 4.34 0.63 -18.26
CA TYR A 86 3.36 1.57 -17.73
C TYR A 86 2.21 0.87 -16.99
N GLN A 87 1.63 -0.17 -17.58
CA GLN A 87 0.49 -0.88 -16.97
C GLN A 87 0.88 -1.54 -15.64
N ALA A 88 2.08 -2.13 -15.56
CA ALA A 88 2.60 -2.68 -14.31
C ALA A 88 2.76 -1.60 -13.24
N ILE A 89 3.33 -0.45 -13.61
CA ILE A 89 3.49 0.70 -12.70
C ILE A 89 2.12 1.19 -12.23
N ASN A 90 1.13 1.30 -13.13
CA ASN A 90 -0.20 1.78 -12.79
C ASN A 90 -0.93 0.84 -11.81
N VAL A 91 -0.87 -0.47 -12.02
CA VAL A 91 -1.50 -1.47 -11.13
C VAL A 91 -0.84 -1.45 -9.75
N VAL A 92 0.49 -1.49 -9.68
CA VAL A 92 1.20 -1.52 -8.39
C VAL A 92 0.99 -0.22 -7.61
N SER A 93 1.11 0.92 -8.28
CA SER A 93 0.92 2.23 -7.64
C SER A 93 -0.52 2.44 -7.19
N SER A 94 -1.52 2.13 -8.03
CA SER A 94 -2.94 2.26 -7.69
C SER A 94 -3.29 1.47 -6.44
N ARG A 95 -2.86 0.21 -6.34
CA ARG A 95 -3.11 -0.61 -5.13
C ARG A 95 -2.39 -0.06 -3.90
N THR A 96 -1.17 0.43 -4.07
CA THR A 96 -0.34 0.88 -2.94
C THR A 96 -0.79 2.24 -2.40
N PHE A 97 -1.29 3.11 -3.27
CA PHE A 97 -1.73 4.47 -2.91
C PHE A 97 -3.17 4.51 -2.41
N LEU A 98 -3.86 3.36 -2.32
CA LEU A 98 -5.18 3.29 -1.70
C LEU A 98 -5.13 3.87 -0.28
N ASN A 99 -6.05 4.79 -0.01
CA ASN A 99 -6.22 5.48 1.28
C ASN A 99 -5.02 6.35 1.72
N THR A 100 -4.09 6.68 0.83
CA THR A 100 -3.06 7.68 1.16
C THR A 100 -3.66 9.07 1.15
N GLU A 101 -3.36 9.87 2.17
CA GLU A 101 -3.74 11.29 2.22
C GLU A 101 -2.85 12.12 1.32
N ARG A 102 -1.55 11.77 1.25
CA ARG A 102 -0.57 12.43 0.41
C ARG A 102 0.43 11.43 -0.16
N THR A 103 0.83 11.68 -1.39
CA THR A 103 1.90 10.95 -2.08
C THR A 103 2.78 11.90 -2.88
N ASP A 104 4.09 11.64 -2.86
CA ASP A 104 5.08 12.29 -3.71
C ASP A 104 6.12 11.27 -4.18
N VAL A 105 6.76 11.53 -5.32
CA VAL A 105 7.59 10.54 -6.03
C VAL A 105 8.94 11.09 -6.45
N VAL A 106 9.95 10.22 -6.40
CA VAL A 106 11.27 10.42 -7.00
C VAL A 106 11.50 9.29 -7.99
N LEU A 107 11.99 9.64 -9.18
CA LEU A 107 12.22 8.71 -10.28
C LEU A 107 13.69 8.74 -10.69
N ASP A 108 14.25 7.57 -10.97
CA ASP A 108 15.56 7.38 -11.59
C ASP A 108 15.41 6.45 -12.80
N TRP A 109 15.90 6.88 -13.96
CA TRP A 109 15.73 6.17 -15.23
C TRP A 109 16.84 6.54 -16.23
N ASP A 110 17.01 5.73 -17.27
CA ASP A 110 17.86 6.07 -18.40
C ASP A 110 17.17 7.13 -19.28
N ARG A 111 17.73 8.33 -19.35
CA ARG A 111 17.16 9.43 -20.15
C ARG A 111 17.32 9.24 -21.64
N GLN A 112 18.24 8.41 -22.09
CA GLN A 112 18.46 8.11 -23.50
C GLN A 112 17.53 6.98 -23.97
N ASP A 113 17.22 6.03 -23.09
CA ASP A 113 16.35 4.89 -23.39
C ASP A 113 15.35 4.61 -22.24
N PRO A 114 14.38 5.50 -22.01
CA PRO A 114 13.46 5.39 -20.87
C PRO A 114 12.49 4.20 -20.95
N ASP A 115 12.34 3.59 -22.14
CA ASP A 115 11.35 2.54 -22.37
C ASP A 115 11.94 1.12 -22.47
N SER A 116 13.27 1.00 -22.66
CA SER A 116 13.94 -0.31 -22.75
C SER A 116 14.90 -0.59 -21.59
N ALA A 117 15.16 0.40 -20.73
CA ALA A 117 16.00 0.26 -19.54
C ALA A 117 15.17 0.04 -18.25
N PRO A 118 15.81 -0.38 -17.14
CA PRO A 118 15.18 -0.36 -15.83
C PRO A 118 14.69 1.03 -15.42
N PHE A 119 13.52 1.07 -14.81
CA PHE A 119 12.93 2.24 -14.18
C PHE A 119 12.89 2.03 -12.67
N PHE A 120 13.38 3.01 -11.91
CA PHE A 120 13.39 2.99 -10.46
C PHE A 120 12.57 4.15 -9.92
N SER A 121 11.83 3.90 -8.85
CA SER A 121 11.08 4.94 -8.17
C SER A 121 11.01 4.72 -6.67
N LEU A 122 10.91 5.84 -5.95
CA LEU A 122 10.54 5.90 -4.56
C LEU A 122 9.30 6.78 -4.43
N ALA A 123 8.28 6.31 -3.72
CA ALA A 123 7.12 7.12 -3.37
C ALA A 123 6.97 7.20 -1.85
N GLY A 124 6.83 8.43 -1.33
CA GLY A 124 6.42 8.65 0.06
C GLY A 124 4.90 8.52 0.16
N LEU A 125 4.41 7.82 1.20
CA LEU A 125 2.99 7.55 1.45
C LEU A 125 2.61 8.04 2.84
N GLU A 126 1.62 8.92 2.94
CA GLU A 126 1.11 9.46 4.21
C GLU A 126 -0.27 8.87 4.55
N TYR A 127 -0.44 8.40 5.79
CA TYR A 127 -1.67 7.82 6.33
C TYR A 127 -1.93 8.36 7.75
N GLY A 128 -2.55 9.53 7.88
CA GLY A 128 -2.77 10.18 9.17
C GLY A 128 -1.46 10.36 9.94
N GLN A 129 -1.27 9.62 11.04
CA GLN A 129 -0.04 9.66 11.85
C GLN A 129 1.03 8.66 11.43
N ASN A 130 0.79 7.88 10.37
CA ASN A 130 1.70 6.86 9.87
C ASN A 130 2.25 7.25 8.50
N SER A 131 3.44 6.71 8.18
CA SER A 131 4.02 6.86 6.85
C SER A 131 4.63 5.55 6.38
N ALA A 132 4.71 5.40 5.07
CA ALA A 132 5.41 4.32 4.41
C ALA A 132 6.15 4.85 3.17
N VAL A 133 7.06 4.03 2.67
CA VAL A 133 7.75 4.26 1.41
C VAL A 133 7.45 3.09 0.48
N LEU A 134 7.10 3.36 -0.76
CA LEU A 134 7.12 2.37 -1.83
C LEU A 134 8.42 2.53 -2.60
N SER A 135 9.25 1.49 -2.65
CA SER A 135 10.28 1.34 -3.69
C SER A 135 9.73 0.46 -4.79
N LEU A 136 9.78 0.93 -6.03
CA LEU A 136 9.34 0.19 -7.20
C LEU A 136 10.43 0.22 -8.27
N THR A 137 10.86 -0.97 -8.67
CA THR A 137 11.70 -1.19 -9.85
C THR A 137 10.89 -1.95 -10.89
N THR A 138 10.92 -1.48 -12.13
CA THR A 138 10.40 -2.24 -13.27
C THR A 138 11.48 -2.36 -14.34
N THR A 139 11.49 -3.48 -15.06
CA THR A 139 12.41 -3.70 -16.17
C THR A 139 11.66 -4.38 -17.29
N PRO A 140 11.64 -3.81 -18.51
CA PRO A 140 11.01 -4.45 -19.65
C PRO A 140 11.76 -5.74 -20.00
N VAL A 141 11.04 -6.81 -20.34
CA VAL A 141 11.66 -8.06 -20.78
C VAL A 141 11.50 -8.25 -22.30
N PRO A 142 12.46 -8.90 -22.99
CA PRO A 142 12.48 -8.98 -24.46
C PRO A 142 11.19 -9.47 -25.12
N ASN A 143 10.49 -10.42 -24.49
CA ASN A 143 9.29 -11.06 -25.04
C ASN A 143 7.97 -10.35 -24.65
N GLY A 144 8.06 -9.17 -24.04
CA GLY A 144 6.89 -8.40 -23.59
C GLY A 144 6.65 -8.51 -22.08
N GLY A 145 5.88 -7.56 -21.54
CA GLY A 145 5.70 -7.45 -20.09
C GLY A 145 6.95 -6.93 -19.36
N CYS A 146 6.89 -7.00 -18.03
CA CYS A 146 7.94 -6.45 -17.17
C CYS A 146 8.25 -7.35 -15.98
N ALA A 147 9.53 -7.40 -15.63
CA ALA A 147 9.94 -7.78 -14.29
C ALA A 147 9.66 -6.62 -13.34
N ILE A 148 9.19 -6.93 -12.14
CA ILE A 148 8.72 -5.97 -11.14
C ILE A 148 9.31 -6.39 -9.78
N LEU A 149 9.90 -5.44 -9.09
CA LEU A 149 10.20 -5.52 -7.66
C LEU A 149 9.50 -4.36 -6.97
N ALA A 150 8.56 -4.67 -6.08
CA ALA A 150 7.83 -3.68 -5.29
C ALA A 150 8.07 -3.94 -3.81
N GLU A 151 8.53 -2.94 -3.09
CA GLU A 151 8.82 -3.01 -1.66
C GLU A 151 8.09 -1.89 -0.94
N ARG A 152 7.15 -2.24 -0.06
CA ARG A 152 6.54 -1.29 0.87
C ARG A 152 7.27 -1.36 2.20
N ILE A 153 7.90 -0.26 2.58
CA ILE A 153 8.67 -0.10 3.80
C ILE A 153 7.85 0.76 4.75
N SER A 154 7.52 0.24 5.93
CA SER A 154 6.78 0.96 6.96
C SER A 154 7.40 0.73 8.32
N SER A 155 6.91 1.43 9.34
CA SER A 155 7.27 1.17 10.73
C SER A 155 6.02 0.94 11.58
N ALA A 156 6.14 0.10 12.59
CA ALA A 156 5.13 -0.08 13.63
C ALA A 156 5.71 0.37 14.98
N PRO A 157 4.94 1.09 15.82
CA PRO A 157 5.41 1.59 17.11
C PRO A 157 5.37 0.49 18.20
N MET A 158 5.87 -0.69 17.87
CA MET A 158 5.90 -1.86 18.74
C MET A 158 7.04 -2.81 18.33
N PRO A 159 7.45 -3.75 19.22
CA PRO A 159 8.49 -4.73 18.91
C PRO A 159 8.12 -5.65 17.73
N CYS A 160 9.10 -6.08 16.94
CA CYS A 160 8.85 -6.95 15.79
C CYS A 160 8.23 -8.31 16.16
N LYS A 161 8.52 -8.83 17.35
CA LYS A 161 7.87 -10.05 17.85
C LYS A 161 6.35 -9.93 17.94
N ASP A 162 5.85 -8.73 18.24
CA ASP A 162 4.41 -8.50 18.41
C ASP A 162 3.75 -8.26 17.05
N VAL A 163 4.45 -7.59 16.11
CA VAL A 163 4.04 -7.52 14.69
C VAL A 163 3.94 -8.92 14.07
N ALA A 164 4.95 -9.78 14.28
CA ALA A 164 4.95 -11.13 13.76
C ALA A 164 3.75 -11.95 14.28
N ARG A 165 3.43 -11.81 15.57
CA ARG A 165 2.30 -12.49 16.19
C ARG A 165 0.95 -12.00 15.64
N SER A 166 0.79 -10.70 15.40
CA SER A 166 -0.50 -10.13 14.95
C SER A 166 -0.74 -10.27 13.45
N GLU A 167 0.31 -10.20 12.62
CA GLU A 167 0.15 -10.06 11.17
C GLU A 167 0.65 -11.26 10.35
N LEU A 168 1.53 -12.10 10.91
CA LEU A 168 2.30 -13.10 10.14
C LEU A 168 1.98 -14.54 10.56
N GLY A 169 0.75 -14.79 11.02
CA GLY A 169 0.26 -16.15 11.24
C GLY A 169 0.41 -17.03 9.99
N GLY A 170 1.00 -18.22 10.15
CA GLY A 170 1.24 -19.15 9.05
C GLY A 170 2.44 -18.82 8.15
N TYR A 171 3.24 -17.80 8.49
CA TYR A 171 4.53 -17.56 7.85
C TYR A 171 5.64 -18.36 8.55
N HIS A 172 6.65 -18.76 7.78
CA HIS A 172 7.89 -19.34 8.27
C HIS A 172 8.93 -18.25 8.46
N ALA A 173 9.48 -18.16 9.67
CA ALA A 173 10.54 -17.22 10.01
C ALA A 173 11.93 -17.81 9.67
N ASN A 174 12.77 -17.01 9.03
CA ASN A 174 14.18 -17.29 8.77
C ASN A 174 15.00 -16.06 9.17
N THR A 175 15.75 -16.19 10.27
CA THR A 175 16.62 -15.11 10.77
C THR A 175 17.86 -15.01 9.89
N LEU A 176 18.04 -13.86 9.22
CA LEU A 176 19.22 -13.61 8.40
C LEU A 176 20.41 -13.18 9.26
N VAL A 177 20.18 -12.23 10.16
CA VAL A 177 21.14 -11.74 11.15
C VAL A 177 20.40 -11.35 12.42
N LYS A 178 21.13 -11.04 13.51
CA LYS A 178 20.58 -10.82 14.86
C LYS A 178 19.30 -9.95 14.93
N LEU A 179 19.21 -8.90 14.11
CA LEU A 179 18.10 -7.94 14.14
C LEU A 179 17.22 -8.00 12.88
N VAL A 180 17.40 -9.00 12.01
CA VAL A 180 16.69 -9.08 10.72
C VAL A 180 16.15 -10.50 10.53
N THR A 181 14.83 -10.61 10.44
CA THR A 181 14.13 -11.88 10.19
C THR A 181 13.23 -11.76 8.97
N VAL A 182 13.36 -12.68 8.03
CA VAL A 182 12.51 -12.78 6.84
C VAL A 182 11.43 -13.82 7.07
N TYR A 183 10.21 -13.48 6.71
CA TYR A 183 9.03 -14.31 6.81
C TYR A 183 8.53 -14.64 5.40
N THR A 184 8.33 -15.92 5.13
CA THR A 184 7.79 -16.44 3.85
C THR A 184 6.58 -17.33 4.09
N THR A 185 5.73 -17.52 3.09
CA THR A 185 4.62 -18.48 3.18
C THR A 185 4.40 -19.19 1.84
N PRO A 186 4.14 -20.51 1.80
CA PRO A 186 3.97 -21.25 0.55
C PRO A 186 2.84 -20.71 -0.33
N GLY A 187 1.76 -20.19 0.28
CA GLY A 187 0.63 -19.61 -0.45
C GLY A 187 0.95 -18.31 -1.20
N ARG A 188 2.09 -17.69 -0.91
CA ARG A 188 2.55 -16.43 -1.53
C ARG A 188 4.06 -16.48 -1.77
N SER A 189 4.50 -17.39 -2.63
CA SER A 189 5.93 -17.63 -2.93
C SER A 189 6.69 -16.43 -3.50
N ARG A 190 5.96 -15.45 -4.05
CA ARG A 190 6.51 -14.20 -4.61
C ARG A 190 6.52 -13.04 -3.61
N GLU A 191 6.14 -13.29 -2.37
CA GLU A 191 6.05 -12.28 -1.33
C GLU A 191 6.89 -12.67 -0.12
N THR A 192 7.60 -11.68 0.42
CA THR A 192 8.34 -11.83 1.66
C THR A 192 8.04 -10.65 2.58
N VAL A 193 7.98 -10.90 3.88
CA VAL A 193 7.92 -9.84 4.89
C VAL A 193 9.21 -9.88 5.69
N THR A 194 10.00 -8.82 5.64
CA THR A 194 11.20 -8.69 6.48
C THR A 194 10.87 -7.80 7.66
N LEU A 195 11.15 -8.29 8.86
CA LEU A 195 11.08 -7.50 10.09
C LEU A 195 12.50 -7.16 10.54
N ILE A 196 12.73 -5.88 10.81
CA ILE A 196 14.00 -5.36 11.31
C ILE A 196 13.75 -4.72 12.68
N ASP A 197 14.36 -5.27 13.72
CA ASP A 197 14.25 -4.75 15.08
C ASP A 197 15.02 -3.41 15.17
N ALA A 198 14.27 -2.32 15.38
CA ALA A 198 14.80 -0.96 15.51
C ALA A 198 14.15 -0.26 16.72
N PRO A 199 14.48 -0.65 17.96
CA PRO A 199 13.76 -0.19 19.15
C PRO A 199 13.64 1.34 19.26
N PRO A 200 12.46 1.88 19.64
CA PRO A 200 11.29 1.16 20.15
C PRO A 200 10.33 0.63 19.07
N SER A 201 10.70 0.66 17.79
CA SER A 201 9.83 0.30 16.66
C SER A 201 10.27 -0.99 15.95
N CYS A 202 9.41 -1.45 15.06
CA CYS A 202 9.71 -2.49 14.09
C CYS A 202 9.66 -1.89 12.69
N VAL A 203 10.73 -2.03 11.91
CA VAL A 203 10.69 -1.71 10.47
C VAL A 203 10.21 -2.94 9.72
N ILE A 204 9.23 -2.74 8.84
CA ILE A 204 8.53 -3.79 8.10
C ILE A 204 8.78 -3.54 6.62
N VAL A 205 9.41 -4.50 5.94
CA VAL A 205 9.59 -4.49 4.48
C VAL A 205 8.73 -5.58 3.88
N ARG A 206 7.63 -5.19 3.24
CA ARG A 206 6.77 -6.10 2.47
C ARG A 206 7.20 -6.05 1.01
N ARG A 207 7.87 -7.09 0.55
CA ARG A 207 8.43 -7.21 -0.79
C ARG A 207 7.60 -8.16 -1.64
N GLN A 208 7.35 -7.77 -2.88
CA GLN A 208 6.72 -8.59 -3.90
C GLN A 208 7.56 -8.57 -5.18
N VAL A 209 7.73 -9.75 -5.80
CA VAL A 209 8.48 -9.89 -7.04
C VAL A 209 7.62 -10.55 -8.11
N GLN A 210 7.60 -9.97 -9.30
CA GLN A 210 7.07 -10.61 -10.49
C GLN A 210 8.17 -10.66 -11.54
N PHE A 211 8.44 -11.85 -12.08
CA PHE A 211 9.30 -11.99 -13.24
C PHE A 211 8.46 -11.82 -14.50
N GLY A 212 8.97 -11.06 -15.46
CA GLY A 212 8.37 -10.96 -16.79
C GLY A 212 8.30 -12.34 -17.44
N ARG A 213 7.27 -12.58 -18.24
CA ARG A 213 7.12 -13.78 -19.06
C ARG A 213 7.05 -13.35 -20.51
#